data_AF-A0A954FRV8-F1
#
_entry.id   AF-A0A954FRV8-F1
#
_cell.length_a   1.000
_cell.length_b   1.000
_cell.length_c   1.000
_cell.angle_alpha   90.00
_cell.angle_beta   90.00
_cell.angle_gamma   90.00
#
_symmetry.space_group_name_H-M   'P 1'
#
loop_
_entity.id
_entity.type
_entity.pdbx_description
1 polymer ?
#
loop_
_entity_poly.entity_id
_entity_poly.type
_entity_poly.pdbx_seq_one_letter_code
_entity_poly.pdbx_strand_id
1 'polypeptide(L)'
;MSAKSYITDGYTEKGLIKEVPKVHGPVRFEFRVMLSDKIRDVLSSWELISSTERTRRIHAVIMKQVISWDLSEDGEPLKIDSGTLSRLKRNIVERLFNIVMQLDVSDEVEEELDLDKVLGDSEGEAKN
;
A
#
# COMPACT_ATOMS: atom_id res chain seq x y z
N MET A 1 23.40 -0.78 12.15
CA MET A 1 22.29 -0.39 11.26
C MET A 1 21.97 -1.57 10.37
N SER A 2 20.77 -2.15 10.49
CA SER A 2 20.32 -3.22 9.58
C SER A 2 20.12 -2.62 8.19
N ALA A 3 20.54 -3.32 7.14
CA ALA A 3 20.43 -2.83 5.78
C ALA A 3 18.95 -2.79 5.36
N LYS A 4 18.30 -1.64 5.52
CA LYS A 4 16.90 -1.40 5.07
C LYS A 4 16.69 -1.64 3.55
N SER A 5 17.76 -1.81 2.79
CA SER A 5 17.76 -1.93 1.33
C SER A 5 17.95 -3.36 0.80
N TYR A 6 18.02 -4.39 1.65
CA TYR A 6 18.29 -5.76 1.22
C TYR A 6 17.13 -6.70 1.53
N ILE A 7 16.40 -7.13 0.50
CA ILE A 7 15.21 -7.99 0.62
C ILE A 7 15.59 -9.45 0.35
N THR A 8 15.47 -10.32 1.35
CA THR A 8 15.73 -11.77 1.21
C THR A 8 14.54 -12.52 0.63
N ASP A 9 13.34 -12.29 1.16
CA ASP A 9 12.06 -12.83 0.68
C ASP A 9 10.96 -11.82 1.01
N GLY A 10 10.65 -10.93 0.05
CA GLY A 10 9.58 -9.93 0.07
C GLY A 10 9.09 -9.50 1.46
N TYR A 11 9.80 -8.58 2.12
CA TYR A 11 9.39 -8.04 3.42
C TYR A 11 7.94 -7.60 3.39
N THR A 12 7.22 -7.92 4.47
CA THR A 12 5.89 -7.38 4.68
C THR A 12 6.01 -5.94 5.14
N GLU A 13 5.48 -5.04 4.33
CA GLU A 13 5.41 -3.61 4.60
C GLU A 13 3.95 -3.16 4.75
N LYS A 14 3.77 -2.04 5.43
CA LYS A 14 2.48 -1.37 5.55
C LYS A 14 2.43 -0.22 4.56
N GLY A 15 1.32 -0.14 3.83
CA GLY A 15 1.04 0.87 2.85
C GLY A 15 -0.19 1.70 3.20
N LEU A 16 -0.16 2.96 2.76
CA LEU A 16 -1.27 3.89 2.79
C LEU A 16 -1.39 4.52 1.40
N ILE A 17 -2.61 4.54 0.87
CA ILE A 17 -3.02 5.46 -0.19
C ILE A 17 -3.92 6.49 0.48
N LYS A 18 -3.46 7.75 0.55
CA LYS A 18 -4.20 8.86 1.16
C LYS A 18 -5.49 9.15 0.39
N GLU A 19 -6.46 9.70 1.09
CA GLU A 19 -7.69 10.19 0.47
C GLU A 19 -7.39 11.27 -0.58
N VAL A 20 -8.12 11.20 -1.69
CA VAL A 20 -8.21 12.30 -2.64
C VAL A 20 -9.67 12.79 -2.63
N PRO A 21 -9.93 14.03 -2.17
CA PRO A 21 -11.28 14.54 -2.00
C PRO A 21 -12.13 14.36 -3.26
N LYS A 22 -13.35 13.82 -3.10
CA LYS A 22 -14.31 13.50 -4.17
C LYS A 22 -13.88 12.39 -5.14
N VAL A 23 -12.69 11.81 -4.97
CA VAL A 23 -12.21 10.71 -5.82
C VAL A 23 -12.22 9.40 -5.07
N HIS A 24 -11.61 9.30 -3.87
CA HIS A 24 -11.63 8.08 -3.04
C HIS A 24 -11.19 8.37 -1.61
N GLY A 25 -11.66 7.56 -0.65
CA GLY A 25 -11.16 7.57 0.72
C GLY A 25 -9.76 6.96 0.85
N PRO A 26 -9.20 6.95 2.08
CA PRO A 26 -7.90 6.36 2.33
C PRO A 26 -7.98 4.82 2.26
N VAL A 27 -6.89 4.18 1.85
CA VAL A 27 -6.77 2.71 1.82
C VAL A 27 -5.50 2.30 2.54
N ARG A 28 -5.62 1.54 3.62
CA ARG A 28 -4.50 0.93 4.35
C ARG A 28 -4.38 -0.53 3.96
N PHE A 29 -3.16 -0.97 3.76
CA PHE A 29 -2.90 -2.34 3.31
C PHE A 29 -1.55 -2.85 3.78
N GLU A 30 -1.42 -4.17 3.86
CA GLU A 30 -0.14 -4.84 4.08
C GLU A 30 0.25 -5.60 2.82
N PHE A 31 1.52 -5.53 2.43
CA PHE A 31 1.97 -6.10 1.17
C PHE A 31 3.41 -6.62 1.26
N ARG A 32 3.75 -7.54 0.38
CA ARG A 32 5.12 -7.99 0.16
C ARG A 32 5.72 -7.23 -1.02
N VAL A 33 6.86 -6.61 -0.77
CA VAL A 33 7.59 -5.91 -1.83
C VAL A 33 8.06 -6.91 -2.89
N MET A 34 7.82 -6.60 -4.17
CA MET A 34 8.27 -7.46 -5.25
C MET A 34 9.78 -7.31 -5.48
N LEU A 35 10.50 -8.44 -5.59
CA LEU A 35 11.93 -8.45 -5.89
C LEU A 35 12.23 -7.93 -7.31
N SER A 36 13.41 -7.33 -7.50
CA SER A 36 13.80 -6.67 -8.76
C SER A 36 13.82 -7.59 -9.98
N ASP A 37 14.16 -8.88 -9.81
CA ASP A 37 14.10 -9.89 -10.87
C ASP A 37 12.65 -10.13 -11.31
N LYS A 38 11.72 -10.27 -10.35
CA LYS A 38 10.30 -10.48 -10.61
C LYS A 38 9.63 -9.26 -11.25
N ILE A 39 10.05 -8.06 -10.88
CA ILE A 39 9.58 -6.82 -11.52
C ILE A 39 9.90 -6.86 -13.02
N ARG A 40 11.12 -7.27 -13.39
CA ARG A 40 11.53 -7.38 -14.79
C ARG A 40 10.69 -8.41 -15.55
N ASP A 41 10.37 -9.54 -14.93
CA ASP A 41 9.51 -10.57 -15.53
C ASP A 41 8.08 -10.04 -15.80
N VAL A 42 7.50 -9.32 -14.83
CA VAL A 42 6.15 -8.74 -14.95
C VAL A 42 6.09 -7.70 -16.08
N LEU A 43 7.09 -6.81 -16.13
CA LEU A 43 7.18 -5.73 -17.11
C LEU A 43 7.73 -6.18 -18.46
N SER A 44 8.12 -7.45 -18.61
CA SER A 44 8.57 -7.99 -19.88
C SER A 44 7.48 -7.89 -20.94
N SER A 45 7.84 -7.29 -22.08
CA SER A 45 6.96 -7.01 -23.21
C SER A 45 5.71 -6.18 -22.85
N TRP A 46 5.77 -5.36 -21.78
CA TRP A 46 4.62 -4.58 -21.30
C TRP A 46 3.95 -3.75 -22.40
N GLU A 47 4.74 -3.11 -23.25
CA GLU A 47 4.20 -2.28 -24.32
C GLU A 47 3.59 -3.05 -25.49
N LEU A 48 3.93 -4.34 -25.62
CA LEU A 48 3.49 -5.19 -26.73
C LEU A 48 2.22 -5.98 -26.41
N ILE A 49 1.81 -6.04 -25.14
CA ILE A 49 0.62 -6.78 -24.70
C ILE A 49 -0.64 -5.92 -24.75
N SER A 50 -1.79 -6.58 -24.97
CA SER A 50 -3.11 -5.95 -24.99
C SER A 50 -3.49 -5.35 -23.64
N SER A 51 -4.41 -4.39 -23.64
CA SER A 51 -4.95 -3.79 -22.42
C SER A 51 -5.54 -4.83 -21.47
N THR A 52 -6.29 -5.80 -21.99
CA THR A 52 -6.85 -6.90 -21.19
C THR A 52 -5.76 -7.73 -20.49
N GLU A 53 -4.68 -8.05 -21.19
CA GLU A 53 -3.57 -8.80 -20.60
C GLU A 53 -2.80 -7.96 -19.57
N ARG A 54 -2.64 -6.65 -19.82
CA ARG A 54 -2.07 -5.72 -18.82
C ARG A 54 -2.91 -5.73 -17.54
N THR A 55 -4.24 -5.56 -17.65
CA THR A 55 -5.16 -5.61 -16.49
C THR A 55 -5.06 -6.94 -15.75
N ARG A 56 -5.04 -8.07 -16.47
CA ARG A 56 -4.88 -9.40 -15.86
C ARG A 56 -3.58 -9.52 -15.07
N ARG A 57 -2.47 -9.04 -15.61
CA ARG A 57 -1.16 -9.04 -14.93
C ARG A 57 -1.15 -8.15 -13.69
N ILE A 58 -1.71 -6.93 -13.80
CA ILE A 58 -1.86 -6.01 -12.66
C ILE A 58 -2.62 -6.72 -11.53
N HIS A 59 -3.78 -7.30 -11.82
CA HIS A 59 -4.58 -8.00 -10.82
C HIS A 59 -3.83 -9.18 -10.21
N ALA A 60 -3.13 -9.97 -11.04
CA ALA A 60 -2.35 -11.12 -10.56
C ALA A 60 -1.22 -10.70 -9.61
N VAL A 61 -0.56 -9.56 -9.87
CA VAL A 61 0.46 -9.01 -8.97
C VAL A 61 -0.15 -8.58 -7.65
N ILE A 62 -1.24 -7.79 -7.69
CA ILE A 62 -1.90 -7.31 -6.47
C ILE A 62 -2.38 -8.49 -5.61
N MET A 63 -3.09 -9.45 -6.20
CA MET A 63 -3.59 -10.64 -5.47
C MET A 63 -2.46 -11.48 -4.87
N LYS A 64 -1.27 -11.49 -5.47
CA LYS A 64 -0.14 -12.26 -4.97
C LYS A 64 0.61 -11.55 -3.85
N GLN A 65 0.68 -10.22 -3.90
CA GLN A 65 1.57 -9.44 -3.04
C GLN A 65 0.85 -8.69 -1.93
N VAL A 66 -0.39 -8.26 -2.13
CA VAL A 66 -1.20 -7.64 -1.06
C VAL A 66 -1.74 -8.76 -0.17
N ILE A 67 -1.43 -8.67 1.12
CA ILE A 67 -1.79 -9.65 2.14
C ILE A 67 -3.15 -9.30 2.74
N SER A 68 -3.38 -8.02 3.05
CA SER A 68 -4.59 -7.53 3.70
C SER A 68 -4.83 -6.06 3.33
N TRP A 69 -6.08 -5.60 3.46
CA TRP A 69 -6.46 -4.19 3.34
C TRP A 69 -7.66 -3.86 4.24
N ASP A 70 -7.93 -2.58 4.46
CA ASP A 70 -9.06 -2.08 5.27
C ASP A 70 -10.35 -1.82 4.46
N LEU A 71 -10.42 -2.30 3.22
CA LEU A 71 -11.59 -2.12 2.36
C LEU A 71 -12.75 -3.04 2.78
N SER A 72 -13.95 -2.48 2.90
CA SER A 72 -15.19 -3.19 3.24
C SER A 72 -16.39 -2.72 2.41
N GLU A 73 -17.38 -3.59 2.21
CA GLU A 73 -18.69 -3.29 1.63
C GLU A 73 -19.77 -3.74 2.63
N ASP A 74 -20.69 -2.85 2.99
CA ASP A 74 -21.76 -3.13 3.96
C ASP A 74 -21.29 -3.71 5.32
N GLY A 75 -20.07 -3.33 5.74
CA GLY A 75 -19.44 -3.79 6.97
C GLY A 75 -18.66 -5.11 6.84
N GLU A 76 -18.72 -5.77 5.69
CA GLU A 76 -17.98 -7.00 5.42
C GLU A 76 -16.65 -6.70 4.70
N PRO A 77 -15.52 -7.31 5.12
CA PRO A 77 -14.22 -7.09 4.49
C PRO A 77 -14.21 -7.63 3.06
N LEU A 78 -13.73 -6.80 2.13
CA LEU A 78 -13.60 -7.18 0.73
C LEU A 78 -12.44 -8.15 0.53
N LYS A 79 -12.66 -9.21 -0.25
CA LYS A 79 -11.60 -10.17 -0.61
C LYS A 79 -10.66 -9.58 -1.65
N ILE A 80 -9.38 -9.90 -1.56
CA ILE A 80 -8.37 -9.53 -2.56
C ILE A 80 -8.46 -10.56 -3.71
N ASP A 81 -9.43 -10.35 -4.61
CA ASP A 81 -9.62 -11.16 -5.80
C ASP A 81 -9.89 -10.29 -7.05
N SER A 82 -9.86 -10.90 -8.23
CA SER A 82 -10.06 -10.17 -9.48
C SER A 82 -11.45 -9.54 -9.60
N GLY A 83 -12.46 -10.08 -8.93
CA GLY A 83 -13.82 -9.55 -8.92
C GLY A 83 -13.87 -8.23 -8.18
N THR A 84 -13.31 -8.19 -6.97
CA THR A 84 -13.15 -6.96 -6.18
C THR A 84 -12.29 -5.94 -6.93
N LEU A 85 -11.12 -6.34 -7.42
CA LEU A 85 -10.20 -5.43 -8.12
C LEU A 85 -10.83 -4.80 -9.36
N SER A 86 -11.69 -5.52 -10.09
CA SER A 86 -12.41 -4.97 -11.25
C SER A 86 -13.44 -3.90 -10.91
N ARG A 87 -13.90 -3.84 -9.65
CA ARG A 87 -14.89 -2.88 -9.15
C ARG A 87 -14.25 -1.71 -8.39
N LEU A 88 -12.98 -1.84 -8.00
CA LEU A 88 -12.24 -0.72 -7.41
C LEU A 88 -11.99 0.38 -8.43
N LYS A 89 -11.89 1.61 -7.94
CA LYS A 89 -11.51 2.75 -8.77
C LYS A 89 -10.11 2.52 -9.34
N ARG A 90 -9.96 2.78 -10.64
CA ARG A 90 -8.74 2.50 -11.41
C ARG A 90 -7.47 3.04 -10.74
N ASN A 91 -7.53 4.24 -10.19
CA ASN A 91 -6.39 4.89 -9.55
C ASN A 91 -5.94 4.17 -8.26
N ILE A 92 -6.84 3.52 -7.51
CA ILE A 92 -6.47 2.67 -6.38
C ILE A 92 -5.73 1.43 -6.86
N VAL A 93 -6.26 0.76 -7.89
CA VAL A 93 -5.65 -0.45 -8.46
C VAL A 93 -4.25 -0.14 -9.00
N GLU A 94 -4.10 0.96 -9.75
CA GLU A 94 -2.81 1.39 -10.29
C GLU A 94 -1.82 1.76 -9.17
N ARG A 95 -2.26 2.47 -8.13
CA ARG A 95 -1.41 2.82 -6.97
C ARG A 95 -0.95 1.58 -6.21
N LEU A 96 -1.84 0.65 -5.91
CA LEU A 96 -1.48 -0.62 -5.27
C LEU A 96 -0.42 -1.37 -6.07
N PHE A 97 -0.61 -1.48 -7.38
CA PHE A 97 0.36 -2.12 -8.26
C PHE A 97 1.71 -1.40 -8.25
N ASN A 98 1.73 -0.07 -8.43
CA ASN A 98 2.97 0.69 -8.49
C ASN A 98 3.77 0.63 -7.17
N ILE A 99 3.09 0.69 -6.02
CA ILE A 99 3.71 0.58 -4.71
C ILE A 99 4.34 -0.81 -4.51
N VAL A 100 3.59 -1.88 -4.79
CA VAL A 100 4.08 -3.27 -4.71
C VAL A 100 5.27 -3.51 -5.64
N MET A 101 5.25 -2.88 -6.82
CA MET A 101 6.30 -2.97 -7.85
C MET A 101 7.49 -2.04 -7.60
N GLN A 102 7.50 -1.26 -6.51
CA GLN A 102 8.53 -0.26 -6.22
C GLN A 102 8.68 0.82 -7.30
N LEU A 103 7.60 1.09 -8.05
CA LEU A 103 7.54 2.17 -9.06
C LEU A 103 7.01 3.48 -8.47
N ASP A 104 6.40 3.40 -7.29
CA ASP A 104 5.85 4.51 -6.52
C ASP A 104 6.04 4.22 -5.03
N VAL A 105 5.96 5.25 -4.20
CA VAL A 105 6.06 5.12 -2.74
C VAL A 105 4.67 5.09 -2.11
N SER A 106 4.55 4.35 -1.00
CA SER A 106 3.40 4.51 -0.10
C SER A 106 3.35 5.93 0.41
N ASP A 107 2.14 6.47 0.61
CA ASP A 107 2.00 7.73 1.30
C ASP A 107 2.43 7.60 2.75
N GLU A 108 2.99 8.67 3.31
CA GLU A 108 3.37 8.73 4.71
C GLU A 108 2.11 8.70 5.59
N VAL A 109 2.12 7.82 6.59
CA VAL A 109 1.19 7.95 7.71
C VAL A 109 1.70 9.13 8.52
N GLU A 110 0.98 10.25 8.52
CA GLU A 110 1.25 11.30 9.51
C GLU A 110 1.01 10.67 10.88
N GLU A 111 2.10 10.33 11.58
CA GLU A 111 2.03 10.15 13.02
C GLU A 111 1.74 11.54 13.58
N GLU A 112 0.49 11.80 13.97
CA GLU A 112 0.19 12.95 14.82
C GLU A 112 1.12 12.85 16.02
N LEU A 113 2.12 13.74 16.07
CA LEU A 113 2.94 13.92 17.25
C LEU A 113 1.99 14.36 18.36
N ASP A 114 1.65 13.42 19.24
CA ASP A 114 0.94 13.68 20.48
C ASP A 114 1.87 14.53 21.37
N LEU A 115 1.87 15.84 21.12
CA LEU A 115 2.74 16.81 21.78
C LEU A 115 2.51 16.80 23.29
N ASP A 116 1.31 16.42 23.75
CA ASP A 116 0.99 16.29 25.17
C ASP A 116 1.75 15.11 25.82
N LYS A 117 1.97 14.02 25.09
CA LYS A 117 2.86 12.93 25.53
C LYS A 117 4.35 13.30 25.52
N VAL A 118 4.75 14.16 24.59
CA VAL A 118 6.17 14.58 24.45
C VAL A 118 6.54 15.67 25.47
N LEU A 119 5.59 16.53 25.82
CA LEU A 119 5.79 17.64 26.75
C LEU A 119 5.56 17.28 28.22
N GLY A 120 5.11 16.05 28.51
CA GLY A 120 5.08 15.40 29.82
C GLY A 120 4.86 16.34 31.01
N ASP A 121 3.60 16.51 31.43
CA ASP A 121 3.18 17.08 32.72
C ASP A 121 4.20 18.00 33.40
N SER A 122 4.41 19.20 32.86
CA SER A 122 5.06 20.28 33.60
C SER A 122 4.08 20.92 34.60
N GLU A 123 3.44 20.10 35.42
CA GLU A 123 2.72 20.57 36.61
C GLU A 123 3.37 19.95 37.85
N GLY A 124 4.13 20.76 38.56
CA GLY A 124 4.41 20.51 39.97
C GLY A 124 5.85 20.74 40.40
N GLU A 125 6.22 22.02 40.57
CA GLU A 125 7.07 22.41 41.71
C GLU A 125 6.93 23.92 42.00
N ALA A 126 5.74 24.31 42.46
CA ALA A 126 5.61 25.47 43.34
C ALA A 126 5.70 24.95 44.78
N LYS A 127 6.90 25.03 45.39
CA LYS A 127 7.04 24.94 46.85
C LYS A 127 8.10 25.93 47.36
N ASN A 128 7.55 26.96 48.00
CA ASN A 128 8.04 27.83 49.09
C ASN A 128 9.31 28.66 48.88
#